data_AF-A0A6N9PDK1-F1
#
_entry.id   AF-A0A6N9PDK1-F1
#
_cell.length_a   1.000
_cell.length_b   1.000
_cell.length_c   1.000
_cell.angle_alpha   90.00
_cell.angle_beta   90.00
_cell.angle_gamma   90.00
#
_symmetry.space_group_name_H-M   'P 1'
#
loop_
_entity.id
_entity.type
_entity.pdbx_description
1 polymer ?
#
loop_
_entity_poly.entity_id
_entity_poly.type
_entity_poly.pdbx_seq_one_letter_code
_entity_poly.pdbx_strand_id
1 'polypeptide(L)'
;MSNMFRYEFFWDLLTYPENYDDELDYYRTEDLEEGEYCLKDIVHQVSNLAKDDIFWSVVLSVCDDILSKGNSFDKDLVRFIEMLKNRFIGILNGNAKKACCQVNTKIEAIKEQFRNSGK
;
A
#
# COMPACT_ATOMS: atom_id res chain seq x y z
N MET A 1 9.95 -18.83 10.64
CA MET A 1 8.87 -18.21 11.44
C MET A 1 9.10 -16.74 11.79
N SER A 2 10.32 -16.20 11.85
CA SER A 2 10.55 -14.80 12.33
C SER A 2 10.34 -13.66 11.31
N ASN A 3 10.17 -13.94 10.01
CA ASN A 3 9.88 -12.89 9.02
C ASN A 3 8.38 -12.59 8.89
N MET A 4 7.50 -13.56 9.10
CA MET A 4 6.05 -13.37 8.91
C MET A 4 5.46 -12.42 9.96
N PHE A 5 5.88 -12.53 11.23
CA PHE A 5 5.43 -11.62 12.31
C PHE A 5 5.87 -10.16 12.10
N ARG A 6 7.08 -9.93 11.57
CA ARG A 6 7.56 -8.57 11.26
C ARG A 6 6.81 -7.93 10.09
N TYR A 7 6.37 -8.75 9.14
CA TYR A 7 5.58 -8.27 8.00
C TYR A 7 4.14 -7.92 8.40
N GLU A 8 3.50 -8.69 9.28
CA GLU A 8 2.16 -8.33 9.77
C GLU A 8 2.19 -7.04 10.58
N PHE A 9 3.18 -6.87 11.46
CA PHE A 9 3.38 -5.64 12.23
C PHE A 9 3.53 -4.40 11.34
N PHE A 10 4.33 -4.49 10.26
CA PHE A 10 4.50 -3.37 9.34
C PHE A 10 3.18 -2.92 8.72
N TRP A 11 2.33 -3.85 8.31
CA TRP A 11 1.04 -3.51 7.73
C TRP A 11 0.10 -2.90 8.75
N ASP A 12 0.07 -3.46 9.96
CA ASP A 12 -0.79 -2.96 11.04
C ASP A 12 -0.40 -1.52 11.43
N LEU A 13 0.91 -1.28 11.60
CA LEU A 13 1.51 0.04 11.82
C LEU A 13 1.12 1.05 10.75
N LEU A 14 1.14 0.65 9.47
CA LEU A 14 0.75 1.57 8.39
C LEU A 14 -0.77 1.78 8.30
N THR A 15 -1.59 0.80 8.69
CA THR A 15 -3.04 0.95 8.65
C THR A 15 -3.56 1.77 9.83
N TYR A 16 -2.98 1.59 11.01
CA TYR A 16 -3.40 2.20 12.27
C TYR A 16 -2.20 2.72 13.07
N PRO A 17 -1.46 3.71 12.54
CA PRO A 17 -0.26 4.23 13.20
C PRO A 17 -0.53 4.75 14.62
N GLU A 18 -1.75 5.24 14.88
CA GLU A 18 -2.21 5.72 16.19
C GLU A 18 -2.14 4.65 17.29
N ASN A 19 -2.25 3.36 16.96
CA ASN A 19 -2.15 2.27 17.93
C ASN A 19 -0.71 2.07 18.45
N TYR A 20 0.27 2.71 17.80
CA TYR A 20 1.69 2.58 18.08
C TYR A 20 2.35 3.90 18.49
N ASP A 21 1.56 4.95 18.70
CA ASP A 21 2.07 6.28 19.03
C ASP A 21 3.02 6.28 20.24
N ASP A 22 2.68 5.54 21.30
CA ASP A 22 3.52 5.41 22.50
C ASP A 22 4.87 4.74 22.19
N GLU A 23 4.86 3.70 21.34
CA GLU A 23 6.08 3.00 20.91
C GLU A 23 6.92 3.87 19.98
N LEU A 24 6.28 4.63 19.08
CA LEU A 24 6.96 5.55 18.17
C LEU A 24 7.56 6.75 18.91
N ASP A 25 6.89 7.24 19.95
CA ASP A 25 7.37 8.33 20.78
C ASP A 25 8.60 7.94 21.62
N TYR A 26 8.77 6.65 21.97
CA TYR A 26 10.01 6.16 22.59
C TYR A 26 11.26 6.39 21.70
N TYR A 27 11.10 6.34 20.38
CA TYR A 27 12.18 6.58 19.42
C TYR A 27 12.35 8.05 19.05
N ARG A 28 11.61 8.96 19.68
CA ARG A 28 11.70 10.38 19.40
C ARG A 28 13.00 10.95 19.94
N THR A 29 13.77 11.59 19.07
CA THR A 29 14.94 12.39 19.46
C THR A 29 14.47 13.76 19.96
N GLU A 30 14.99 14.21 21.11
CA GLU A 30 14.60 15.49 21.73
C GLU A 30 15.14 16.71 20.96
N ASP A 31 16.17 16.52 20.14
CA ASP A 31 16.89 17.59 19.43
C ASP A 31 16.63 17.58 17.90
N LEU A 32 15.36 17.55 17.47
CA LEU A 32 15.05 17.66 16.03
C LEU A 32 15.26 19.09 15.53
N GLU A 33 16.07 19.26 14.49
CA GLU A 33 16.23 20.54 13.81
C GLU A 33 15.02 20.90 12.93
N GLU A 34 14.91 22.16 12.54
CA GLU A 34 13.86 22.62 11.64
C GLU A 34 13.95 21.87 10.29
N GLY A 35 12.89 21.13 9.95
CA GLY A 35 12.81 20.32 8.74
C GLY A 35 13.16 18.85 8.93
N GLU A 36 13.58 18.43 10.13
CA GLU A 36 13.74 17.02 10.48
C GLU A 36 12.40 16.39 10.89
N TYR A 37 12.22 15.13 10.53
CA TYR A 37 11.04 14.34 10.83
C TYR A 37 11.43 13.18 11.73
N CYS A 38 10.69 12.97 12.83
CA CYS A 38 10.90 11.77 13.63
C CYS A 38 10.22 10.55 12.98
N LEU A 39 10.54 9.36 13.50
CA LEU A 39 9.96 8.12 13.00
C LEU A 39 8.42 8.16 13.02
N LYS A 40 7.84 8.73 14.08
CA LYS A 40 6.38 8.91 14.20
C LYS A 40 5.82 9.74 13.06
N ASP A 41 6.44 10.88 12.74
CA ASP A 41 5.99 11.75 11.65
C ASP A 41 6.04 11.02 10.30
N ILE A 42 7.13 10.29 10.04
CA ILE A 42 7.31 9.52 8.80
C ILE A 42 6.23 8.45 8.68
N VAL A 43 5.98 7.68 9.75
CA VAL A 43 4.97 6.61 9.76
C VAL A 43 3.58 7.16 9.50
N HIS A 44 3.21 8.26 10.17
CA HIS A 44 1.92 8.92 9.98
C HIS A 44 1.78 9.50 8.56
N GLN A 45 2.83 10.13 8.02
CA GLN A 45 2.82 10.63 6.64
C GLN A 45 2.63 9.52 5.61
N VAL A 46 3.36 8.42 5.74
CA VAL A 46 3.22 7.27 4.82
C VAL A 46 1.84 6.64 4.95
N SER A 47 1.31 6.50 6.17
CA SER A 47 -0.06 6.01 6.41
C SER A 47 -1.09 6.91 5.72
N ASN A 48 -0.97 8.22 5.87
CA ASN A 48 -1.87 9.19 5.26
C ASN A 48 -1.80 9.16 3.74
N LEU A 49 -0.61 9.10 3.15
CA LEU A 49 -0.43 8.94 1.71
C LEU A 49 -1.08 7.66 1.20
N ALA A 50 -0.91 6.54 1.90
CA ALA A 50 -1.55 5.27 1.52
C ALA A 50 -3.07 5.28 1.66
N LYS A 51 -3.65 6.24 2.40
CA LYS A 51 -5.09 6.46 2.56
C LYS A 51 -5.65 7.51 1.60
N ASP A 52 -4.79 8.23 0.89
CA ASP A 52 -5.14 9.34 0.00
C ASP A 52 -5.67 8.88 -1.37
N ASP A 53 -6.55 9.66 -1.98
CA ASP A 53 -7.16 9.29 -3.26
C ASP A 53 -6.20 9.45 -4.46
N ILE A 54 -5.24 10.36 -4.40
CA ILE A 54 -4.19 10.52 -5.41
C ILE A 54 -3.34 9.25 -5.45
N PHE A 55 -2.97 8.70 -4.29
CA PHE A 55 -2.18 7.48 -4.21
C PHE A 55 -2.87 6.31 -4.94
N TRP A 56 -4.15 6.06 -4.65
CA TRP A 56 -4.89 4.97 -5.29
C TRP A 56 -5.15 5.23 -6.78
N SER A 57 -5.23 6.49 -7.19
CA SER A 57 -5.30 6.86 -8.61
C SER A 57 -4.01 6.52 -9.36
N VAL A 58 -2.84 6.72 -8.74
CA VAL A 58 -1.54 6.31 -9.29
C VAL A 58 -1.45 4.78 -9.38
N VAL A 59 -1.82 4.07 -8.32
CA VAL A 59 -1.83 2.59 -8.31
C VAL A 59 -2.76 2.04 -9.40
N LEU A 60 -3.92 2.67 -9.61
CA LEU A 60 -4.84 2.30 -10.68
C LEU A 60 -4.21 2.49 -12.07
N SER A 61 -3.53 3.62 -12.30
CA SER A 61 -2.80 3.86 -13.54
C SER A 61 -1.71 2.82 -13.79
N VAL A 62 -1.02 2.37 -12.74
CA VAL A 62 -0.02 1.28 -12.85
C VAL A 62 -0.70 -0.02 -13.29
N CYS A 63 -1.88 -0.35 -12.77
CA CYS A 63 -2.63 -1.52 -13.22
C CYS A 63 -3.10 -1.40 -14.68
N ASP A 64 -3.53 -0.21 -15.11
CA ASP A 64 -3.89 0.04 -16.51
C ASP A 64 -2.69 -0.14 -17.45
N ASP A 65 -1.52 0.40 -17.06
CA ASP A 65 -0.28 0.21 -17.80
C ASP A 65 0.10 -1.27 -17.92
N ILE A 66 -0.04 -2.04 -16.85
CA ILE A 66 0.23 -3.49 -16.85
C ILE A 66 -0.68 -4.20 -17.86
N LEU A 67 -2.00 -3.95 -17.82
CA LEU A 67 -2.95 -4.55 -18.74
C LEU A 67 -2.64 -4.20 -20.20
N SER A 68 -2.21 -2.96 -20.46
CA SER A 68 -1.87 -2.50 -21.81
C SER A 68 -0.61 -3.19 -22.39
N LYS A 69 0.35 -3.55 -21.53
CA LYS A 69 1.64 -4.16 -21.92
C LYS A 69 1.56 -5.66 -22.18
N GLY A 70 0.42 -6.31 -21.92
CA GLY A 70 0.27 -7.74 -22.18
C GLY A 70 1.11 -8.61 -21.22
N ASN A 71 1.83 -9.61 -21.73
CA ASN A 71 2.50 -10.63 -20.89
C ASN A 71 3.88 -10.23 -20.34
N SER A 72 4.28 -8.96 -20.52
CA SER A 72 5.59 -8.43 -20.16
C SER A 72 5.50 -7.51 -18.94
N PHE A 73 5.12 -8.06 -17.79
CA PHE A 73 5.12 -7.29 -16.54
C PHE A 73 5.60 -8.10 -15.35
N ASP A 74 6.00 -7.37 -14.32
CA ASP A 74 6.52 -7.89 -13.09
C ASP A 74 5.39 -8.50 -12.23
N LYS A 75 5.48 -9.82 -12.02
CA LYS A 75 4.54 -10.57 -11.17
C LYS A 75 4.65 -10.18 -9.70
N ASP A 76 5.83 -9.79 -9.25
CA ASP A 76 6.06 -9.39 -7.86
C ASP A 76 5.41 -8.03 -7.59
N LEU A 77 5.41 -7.12 -8.57
CA LEU A 77 4.67 -5.86 -8.50
C LEU A 77 3.16 -6.11 -8.35
N VAL A 78 2.57 -7.01 -9.14
CA VAL A 78 1.13 -7.30 -9.04
C VAL A 78 0.78 -7.95 -7.70
N ARG A 79 1.63 -8.85 -7.21
CA ARG A 79 1.47 -9.44 -5.87
C ARG A 79 1.57 -8.38 -4.77
N PHE A 80 2.49 -7.43 -4.90
CA PHE A 80 2.63 -6.33 -3.96
C PHE A 80 1.37 -5.44 -3.93
N ILE A 81 0.87 -5.03 -5.10
CA ILE A 81 -0.36 -4.23 -5.20
C ILE A 81 -1.56 -4.99 -4.61
N GLU A 82 -1.65 -6.29 -4.87
CA GLU A 82 -2.71 -7.12 -4.29
C GLU A 82 -2.65 -7.16 -2.76
N MET A 83 -1.47 -7.36 -2.19
CA MET A 83 -1.26 -7.35 -0.74
C MET A 83 -1.64 -5.98 -0.16
N LEU A 84 -1.15 -4.89 -0.77
CA LEU A 84 -1.45 -3.53 -0.34
C LEU A 84 -2.95 -3.25 -0.35
N LYS A 85 -3.63 -3.57 -1.45
CA LYS A 85 -5.09 -3.42 -1.57
C LYS A 85 -5.83 -4.22 -0.50
N ASN A 86 -5.44 -5.47 -0.24
CA ASN A 86 -6.10 -6.30 0.78
C ASN A 86 -6.00 -5.69 2.19
N ARG A 87 -4.91 -4.98 2.49
CA ARG A 87 -4.73 -4.32 3.80
C ARG A 87 -5.58 -3.06 3.94
N PHE A 88 -5.65 -2.25 2.89
CA PHE A 88 -6.26 -0.91 2.99
C PHE A 88 -7.76 -0.87 2.64
N ILE A 89 -8.27 -1.75 1.76
CA ILE A 89 -9.64 -1.62 1.23
C ILE A 89 -10.75 -1.57 2.30
N GLY A 90 -10.54 -2.24 3.45
CA GLY A 90 -11.46 -2.25 4.58
C GLY A 90 -11.54 -0.90 5.31
N ILE A 91 -10.43 -0.16 5.36
CA ILE A 91 -10.29 1.09 6.13
C ILE A 91 -10.45 2.36 5.29
N LEU A 92 -10.33 2.25 3.97
CA LEU A 92 -10.51 3.37 3.07
C LEU A 92 -11.98 3.81 3.02
N ASN A 93 -12.17 5.09 2.72
CA ASN A 93 -13.45 5.72 2.47
C ASN A 93 -13.38 6.63 1.22
N GLY A 94 -14.52 7.21 0.82
CA GLY A 94 -14.59 8.21 -0.26
C GLY A 94 -13.97 7.76 -1.59
N ASN A 95 -13.27 8.70 -2.24
CA ASN A 95 -12.63 8.48 -3.55
C ASN A 95 -11.50 7.45 -3.49
N ALA A 96 -10.72 7.44 -2.41
CA ALA A 96 -9.65 6.47 -2.21
C ALA A 96 -10.19 5.04 -2.22
N LYS A 97 -11.29 4.78 -1.51
CA LYS A 97 -11.96 3.46 -1.54
C LYS A 97 -12.45 3.10 -2.93
N LYS A 98 -13.06 4.04 -3.64
CA LYS A 98 -13.55 3.82 -5.01
C LYS A 98 -12.42 3.42 -5.95
N ALA A 99 -11.29 4.14 -5.91
CA ALA A 99 -10.11 3.82 -6.70
C ALA A 99 -9.49 2.46 -6.31
N CYS A 100 -9.39 2.15 -5.01
CA CYS A 100 -8.92 0.86 -4.51
C CYS A 100 -9.81 -0.32 -4.99
N CYS A 101 -11.14 -0.14 -5.03
CA CYS A 101 -12.04 -1.14 -5.60
C CYS A 101 -11.80 -1.34 -7.11
N GLN A 102 -11.51 -0.27 -7.86
CA GLN A 102 -11.15 -0.38 -9.28
C GLN A 102 -9.82 -1.12 -9.46
N VAL A 103 -8.83 -0.85 -8.60
CA VAL A 103 -7.58 -1.61 -8.55
C VAL A 103 -7.86 -3.10 -8.34
N ASN A 104 -8.77 -3.46 -7.42
CA ASN A 104 -9.17 -4.86 -7.23
C ASN A 104 -9.69 -5.51 -8.52
N THR A 105 -10.60 -4.83 -9.22
CA THR A 105 -11.13 -5.31 -10.51
C THR A 105 -10.01 -5.48 -11.55
N LYS A 106 -9.05 -4.55 -11.61
CA LYS A 106 -7.95 -4.61 -12.57
C LYS A 106 -6.98 -5.74 -12.25
N ILE A 107 -6.68 -6.01 -10.99
CA ILE A 107 -5.85 -7.15 -10.57
C ILE A 107 -6.47 -8.47 -11.03
N GLU A 108 -7.78 -8.65 -10.89
CA GLU A 108 -8.44 -9.87 -11.36
C GLU A 108 -8.35 -10.02 -12.88
N ALA A 109 -8.54 -8.93 -13.64
CA ALA A 109 -8.34 -8.94 -15.09
C ALA A 109 -6.90 -9.29 -15.49
N ILE A 110 -5.90 -8.76 -14.77
CA ILE A 110 -4.48 -9.07 -14.97
C ILE A 110 -4.21 -10.58 -14.74
N LYS A 111 -4.78 -11.15 -13.67
CA LYS A 111 -4.66 -12.60 -13.38
C LYS A 111 -5.32 -13.47 -14.46
N GLU A 112 -6.47 -13.05 -14.98
CA GLU A 112 -7.13 -13.74 -16.09
C GLU A 112 -6.29 -13.71 -17.36
N GLN A 113 -5.69 -12.56 -17.70
CA GLN A 113 -4.79 -12.41 -18.84
C GLN A 113 -3.59 -13.38 -18.76
N PHE A 114 -3.02 -13.55 -17.56
CA PHE A 114 -1.97 -14.54 -17.34
C PHE A 114 -2.44 -15.98 -17.56
N ARG A 115 -3.60 -16.34 -17.00
CA ARG A 115 -4.15 -17.70 -17.16
C ARG A 115 -4.40 -18.04 -18.63
N ASN A 116 -4.84 -17.06 -19.42
CA ASN A 116 -5.14 -17.24 -20.84
C ASN A 116 -3.90 -17.25 -21.74
N SER A 117 -2.79 -16.68 -21.27
CA SER A 117 -1.52 -16.57 -22.00
C SER A 117 -0.57 -17.74 -21.82
N GLY A 118 -0.89 -18.68 -20.91
CA GLY A 118 -0.17 -19.95 -20.75
C GLY A 118 -0.52 -21.02 -21.79
N LYS A 119 -0.91 -20.63 -23.01
CA LYS A 119 -1.10 -21.53 -24.16
C LYS A 119 0.04 -21.35 -25.16
#